data_AF-A0A081EVG4-F1
#
_entry.id   AF-A0A081EVG4-F1
#
_cell.length_a   1.000
_cell.length_b   1.000
_cell.length_c   1.000
_cell.angle_alpha   90.00
_cell.angle_beta   90.00
_cell.angle_gamma   90.00
#
_symmetry.space_group_name_H-M   'P 1'
#
loop_
_entity.id
_entity.type
_entity.pdbx_description
1 polymer ?
#
loop_
_entity_poly.entity_id
_entity_poly.type
_entity_poly.pdbx_seq_one_letter_code
_entity_poly.pdbx_strand_id
1 'polypeptide(L)'
;MNRIALLGSALLVVGFSIVLAQLATFPGMLSGGCTDVGVPEGQQQGVSLIGVEGADLLYTPDGANECSIPLPAVLFPIGLIAVGAGLVLSAK
;
A
#
# COMPACT_ATOMS: atom_id res chain seq x y z
N MET A 1 -24.21 -26.12 -0.05
CA MET A 1 -22.96 -25.31 -0.15
C MET A 1 -22.48 -25.01 1.26
N ASN A 2 -21.21 -25.29 1.57
CA ASN A 2 -20.63 -24.96 2.86
C ASN A 2 -20.57 -23.44 2.99
N ARG A 3 -21.23 -22.87 4.02
CA ARG A 3 -21.30 -21.42 4.23
C ARG A 3 -19.91 -20.81 4.43
N ILE A 4 -18.98 -21.59 4.99
CA ILE A 4 -17.59 -21.20 5.22
C ILE A 4 -16.84 -21.08 3.90
N ALA A 5 -16.96 -22.08 3.02
CA ALA A 5 -16.38 -22.03 1.68
C ALA A 5 -16.93 -20.88 0.82
N LEU A 6 -18.23 -20.55 0.97
CA LEU A 6 -18.84 -19.40 0.30
C LEU A 6 -18.26 -18.06 0.78
N LEU A 7 -18.03 -17.91 2.09
CA LEU A 7 -17.38 -16.73 2.65
C LEU A 7 -15.92 -16.64 2.16
N GLY A 8 -15.24 -17.79 2.10
CA GLY A 8 -13.88 -17.88 1.58
C GLY A 8 -13.77 -17.40 0.14
N SER A 9 -14.68 -17.85 -0.75
CA SER A 9 -14.67 -17.43 -2.15
C SER A 9 -15.01 -15.94 -2.31
N ALA A 10 -15.94 -15.42 -1.51
CA ALA A 10 -16.25 -13.98 -1.51
C ALA A 10 -15.03 -13.14 -1.10
N LEU A 11 -14.32 -13.54 -0.04
CA LEU A 11 -13.11 -12.85 0.42
C LEU A 11 -11.97 -12.93 -0.61
N LEU A 12 -11.82 -14.06 -1.30
CA LEU A 12 -10.87 -14.21 -2.40
C LEU A 12 -11.14 -13.22 -3.52
N VAL A 13 -12.38 -13.18 -4.01
CA VAL A 13 -12.78 -12.29 -5.12
C VAL A 13 -12.56 -10.83 -4.74
N VAL A 14 -13.00 -10.43 -3.54
CA VAL A 14 -12.84 -9.05 -3.06
C VAL A 14 -11.36 -8.69 -2.89
N GLY A 15 -10.58 -9.54 -2.21
CA GLY A 15 -9.16 -9.30 -1.99
C GLY A 15 -8.36 -9.21 -3.29
N PHE A 16 -8.58 -10.14 -4.23
CA PHE A 16 -7.91 -10.10 -5.53
C PHE A 16 -8.31 -8.87 -6.35
N SER A 17 -9.59 -8.49 -6.32
CA SER A 17 -10.06 -7.29 -7.03
C SER A 17 -9.40 -6.03 -6.50
N ILE A 18 -9.24 -5.92 -5.17
CA ILE A 18 -8.56 -4.79 -4.53
C ILE A 18 -7.08 -4.74 -4.94
N VAL A 19 -6.38 -5.87 -4.88
CA VAL A 19 -4.97 -5.97 -5.27
C VAL A 19 -4.76 -5.61 -6.75
N LEU A 20 -5.59 -6.16 -7.65
CA LEU A 20 -5.52 -5.89 -9.09
C LEU A 20 -5.86 -4.43 -9.41
N ALA A 21 -6.89 -3.86 -8.78
CA ALA A 21 -7.26 -2.46 -8.98
C ALA A 21 -6.13 -1.51 -8.56
N GLN A 22 -5.45 -1.83 -7.45
CA GLN A 22 -4.28 -1.06 -6.99
C GLN A 22 -3.11 -1.15 -7.97
N LEU A 23 -2.76 -2.34 -8.44
CA LEU A 23 -1.70 -2.55 -9.44
C LEU A 23 -1.99 -1.84 -10.77
N ALA A 24 -3.24 -1.89 -11.24
CA ALA A 24 -3.64 -1.27 -12.50
C ALA A 24 -3.65 0.26 -12.42
N THR A 25 -4.06 0.82 -11.29
CA THR A 25 -4.20 2.27 -11.12
C THR A 25 -2.88 2.92 -10.71
N PHE A 26 -2.03 2.19 -9.98
CA PHE A 26 -0.77 2.68 -9.43
C PHE A 26 0.37 1.70 -9.77
N PRO A 27 0.80 1.62 -11.04
CA PRO A 27 1.90 0.74 -11.43
C PRO A 27 3.21 1.09 -10.72
N GLY A 28 3.36 2.35 -10.30
CA GLY A 28 4.49 2.84 -9.49
C GLY A 28 4.46 2.42 -8.02
N MET A 29 3.40 1.74 -7.55
CA MET A 29 3.27 1.29 -6.16
C MET A 29 4.39 0.32 -5.73
N LEU A 30 4.97 -0.42 -6.69
CA LEU A 30 6.11 -1.31 -6.46
C LEU A 30 7.47 -0.63 -6.64
N SER A 31 7.46 0.63 -7.10
CA SER A 31 8.63 1.45 -7.39
C SER A 31 8.44 2.82 -6.76
N GLY A 32 8.37 2.87 -5.42
CA GLY A 32 8.50 4.13 -4.70
C GLY A 32 9.88 4.74 -4.95
N GLY A 33 9.91 6.00 -5.38
CA GLY A 33 11.13 6.75 -5.61
C GLY A 33 11.37 7.72 -4.47
N CYS A 34 12.61 7.76 -3.99
CA CYS A 34 13.07 8.83 -3.11
C CYS A 34 13.98 9.74 -3.93
N THR A 35 13.70 11.03 -3.88
CA THR A 35 14.51 12.08 -4.49
C THR A 35 15.33 12.72 -3.40
N ASP A 36 16.64 12.82 -3.62
CA ASP A 36 17.52 13.58 -2.75
C ASP A 36 17.27 15.07 -3.00
N VAL A 37 16.69 15.74 -2.00
CA VAL A 37 16.40 17.18 -2.03
C VAL A 37 17.48 18.01 -1.33
N GLY A 38 18.55 17.38 -0.85
CA GLY A 38 19.75 18.06 -0.36
C GLY A 38 19.46 19.01 0.81
N VAL A 39 19.19 18.46 2.00
CA VAL A 39 18.93 19.28 3.19
C VAL A 39 20.26 19.77 3.80
N PRO A 40 20.39 21.08 4.14
CA PRO A 40 21.62 21.62 4.70
C PRO A 40 22.05 20.91 5.98
N GLU A 41 23.34 20.59 6.10
CA GLU A 41 23.89 19.93 7.29
C GLU A 41 23.58 20.74 8.56
N GLY A 42 22.90 20.12 9.53
CA GLY A 42 22.58 20.72 10.83
C GLY A 42 21.09 20.94 11.13
N GLN A 43 20.19 20.68 10.18
CA GLN A 43 18.74 20.66 10.44
C GLN A 43 18.32 19.28 10.99
N GLN A 44 17.39 19.23 11.96
CA GLN A 44 16.99 17.97 12.61
C GLN A 44 16.49 16.94 11.58
N GLN A 45 17.30 15.90 11.40
CA GLN A 45 17.01 14.74 10.57
C GLN A 45 16.07 13.80 11.32
N GLY A 46 14.93 13.46 10.71
CA GLY A 46 13.92 12.63 11.34
C GLY A 46 12.79 12.26 10.38
N VAL A 47 12.04 11.21 10.74
CA VAL A 47 10.88 10.77 9.97
C VAL A 47 9.81 11.86 10.04
N SER A 48 9.36 12.36 8.90
CA SER A 48 8.28 13.34 8.82
C SER A 48 7.36 13.05 7.64
N LEU A 49 6.06 13.32 7.83
CA LEU A 49 5.10 13.37 6.74
C LEU A 49 5.09 14.79 6.19
N ILE A 50 5.41 14.95 4.91
CA ILE A 50 5.49 16.25 4.25
C ILE A 50 4.07 16.70 3.87
N GLY A 51 3.27 15.79 3.31
CA GLY A 51 1.89 16.10 2.90
C GLY A 51 1.33 15.11 1.91
N VAL A 52 0.27 15.53 1.21
CA VAL A 52 -0.35 14.78 0.12
C VAL A 52 -0.32 15.64 -1.14
N GLU A 53 0.20 15.10 -2.23
CA GLU A 53 0.18 15.71 -3.55
C GLU A 53 -0.57 14.80 -4.53
N GLY A 54 -1.73 15.26 -5.00
CA GLY A 54 -2.59 14.44 -5.85
C GLY A 54 -3.05 13.16 -5.15
N ALA A 55 -2.57 12.00 -5.62
CA ALA A 55 -2.85 10.69 -5.04
C ALA A 55 -1.67 10.12 -4.24
N ASP A 56 -0.61 10.90 -4.05
CA ASP A 56 0.63 10.44 -3.42
C ASP A 56 0.80 11.06 -2.03
N LEU A 57 1.27 10.23 -1.10
CA LEU A 57 1.74 10.64 0.22
C LEU A 57 3.22 10.98 0.10
N LEU A 58 3.56 12.22 0.42
CA LEU A 58 4.93 12.72 0.49
C LEU A 58 5.44 12.57 1.93
N TYR A 59 6.61 11.95 2.08
CA TYR A 59 7.24 11.72 3.37
C TYR A 59 8.75 11.78 3.26
N THR A 60 9.42 12.06 4.37
CA THR A 60 10.87 11.94 4.50
C THR A 60 11.20 10.93 5.61
N PRO A 61 11.99 9.88 5.34
CA PRO A 61 12.37 8.90 6.37
C PRO A 61 13.55 9.38 7.22
N ASP A 62 14.36 10.30 6.71
CA ASP A 62 15.64 10.73 7.28
C ASP A 62 15.76 12.25 7.40
N GLY A 63 14.74 13.01 6.98
CA GLY A 63 14.75 14.46 6.96
C GLY A 63 15.61 15.06 5.85
N ALA A 64 16.09 14.24 4.90
CA ALA A 64 16.93 14.68 3.78
C ALA A 64 16.37 14.26 2.42
N ASN A 65 15.83 13.04 2.32
CA ASN A 65 15.24 12.51 1.11
C ASN A 65 13.72 12.70 1.13
N GLU A 66 13.16 13.17 0.03
CA GLU A 66 11.72 13.23 -0.18
C GLU A 66 11.27 12.01 -0.97
N CYS A 67 10.46 11.17 -0.31
CA CYS A 67 9.90 9.97 -0.88
C CYS A 67 8.41 10.16 -1.13
N SER A 68 7.91 9.53 -2.20
CA SER A 68 6.48 9.49 -2.52
C SER A 68 6.00 8.04 -2.56
N ILE A 69 4.79 7.83 -2.05
CA ILE A 69 4.08 6.56 -2.20
C ILE A 69 2.61 6.84 -2.54
N PRO A 70 2.03 6.16 -3.54
CA PRO A 70 0.61 6.31 -3.81
C PRO A 70 -0.22 5.93 -2.59
N LEU A 71 -1.10 6.82 -2.12
CA LEU A 71 -1.99 6.62 -0.96
C LEU A 71 -2.73 5.27 -1.00
N PRO A 72 -3.30 4.82 -2.14
CA PRO A 72 -3.91 3.51 -2.22
C PRO A 72 -2.96 2.34 -1.95
N ALA A 73 -1.63 2.51 -2.00
CA ALA A 73 -0.67 1.49 -1.55
C ALA A 73 -0.83 1.12 -0.09
N VAL A 74 -1.32 2.06 0.72
CA VAL A 74 -1.63 1.83 2.12
C VAL A 74 -2.79 0.83 2.27
N LEU A 75 -3.64 0.66 1.24
CA LEU A 75 -4.71 -0.33 1.21
C LEU A 75 -4.25 -1.71 0.74
N PHE A 76 -3.01 -1.84 0.24
CA PHE A 76 -2.46 -3.11 -0.23
C PHE A 76 -2.49 -4.21 0.84
N PRO A 77 -2.09 -3.96 2.10
CA PRO A 77 -2.17 -4.95 3.18
C PRO A 77 -3.60 -5.46 3.43
N ILE A 78 -4.63 -4.60 3.29
CA ILE A 78 -6.03 -4.99 3.49
C ILE A 78 -6.45 -6.00 2.42
N GLY A 79 -6.09 -5.75 1.16
CA GLY A 79 -6.33 -6.68 0.06
C GLY A 79 -5.68 -8.05 0.30
N LEU A 80 -4.42 -8.06 0.75
CA LEU A 80 -3.69 -9.30 1.06
C LEU A 80 -4.31 -10.08 2.21
N ILE A 81 -4.74 -9.41 3.28
CA ILE A 81 -5.41 -10.05 4.42
C ILE A 81 -6.72 -10.72 3.96
N ALA A 82 -7.49 -10.04 3.11
CA ALA A 82 -8.72 -10.60 2.56
C ALA A 82 -8.45 -11.83 1.69
N VAL A 83 -7.42 -11.80 0.82
CA VAL A 83 -7.00 -12.97 0.02
C VAL A 83 -6.59 -14.13 0.94
N GLY A 84 -5.74 -13.87 1.94
CA GLY A 84 -5.26 -14.89 2.87
C GLY A 84 -6.39 -15.54 3.68
N ALA A 85 -7.30 -14.73 4.23
CA ALA A 85 -8.50 -15.23 4.91
C ALA A 85 -9.38 -16.05 3.98
N GLY A 86 -9.55 -15.58 2.74
CA GLY A 86 -10.30 -16.27 1.70
C GLY A 86 -9.73 -17.65 1.36
N LEU A 87 -8.40 -17.77 1.21
CA LEU A 87 -7.71 -19.03 0.97
C LEU A 87 -7.93 -20.03 2.13
N VAL A 88 -7.73 -19.58 3.36
CA VAL A 88 -7.88 -20.43 4.56
C VAL A 88 -9.31 -20.93 4.72
N LEU A 89 -10.31 -20.08 4.45
CA LEU A 89 -11.72 -20.42 4.60
C LEU A 89 -12.24 -21.27 3.45
N SER A 90 -11.71 -21.10 2.23
CA SER A 90 -12.11 -21.91 1.07
C SER A 90 -11.57 -23.35 1.14
N ALA A 91 -10.51 -23.57 1.92
CA ALA A 91 -9.91 -24.89 2.15
C ALA A 91 -10.63 -25.71 3.26
N LYS A 92 -11.67 -25.16 3.89
CA LYS A 92 -12.47 -25.82 4.95
C LYS A 92 -13.88 -26.16 4.47
#